data_AF-A0A7Y5Q749-F1
#
_entry.id   AF-A0A7Y5Q749-F1
#
_cell.length_a   1.000
_cell.length_b   1.000
_cell.length_c   1.000
_cell.angle_alpha   90.00
_cell.angle_beta   90.00
_cell.angle_gamma   90.00
#
_symmetry.space_group_name_H-M   'P 1'
#
loop_
_entity.id
_entity.type
_entity.pdbx_description
1 polymer ?
#
loop_
_entity_poly.entity_id
_entity_poly.type
_entity_poly.pdbx_seq_one_letter_code
_entity_poly.pdbx_strand_id
1 'polypeptide(L)'
;ASEFAGLPHRMEMVRTWNEVTFVNDSKGTNPLATENAIRQSPRPVVLIAGGITKGVDLSPLVEPFKLLRGLVLIGQDAPLLEAVGQQAGLSAIRHAPSLEAAIREAITLAHPDDWVILSPCGASFDMFDHFADRGDQFKAIVAGL
;
A
#
# COMPACT_ATOMS: atom_id res chain seq x y z
N ALA A 1 -9.93 23.52 20.13
CA ALA A 1 -10.51 23.06 18.87
C ALA A 1 -10.32 21.55 18.83
N SER A 2 -11.38 20.76 18.66
CA SER A 2 -11.21 19.33 18.42
C SER A 2 -10.64 19.19 17.01
N GLU A 3 -9.32 18.99 16.89
CA GLU A 3 -8.75 18.56 15.63
C GLU A 3 -9.46 17.28 15.21
N PHE A 4 -10.13 17.33 14.07
CA PHE A 4 -10.73 16.15 13.48
C PHE A 4 -9.56 15.27 13.03
N ALA A 5 -9.11 14.37 13.91
CA ALA A 5 -8.21 13.29 13.52
C ALA A 5 -8.93 12.49 12.43
N GLY A 6 -8.29 12.33 11.28
CA GLY A 6 -8.87 11.62 10.14
C GLY A 6 -9.40 10.23 10.51
N LEU A 7 -10.17 9.62 9.62
CA LEU A 7 -10.72 8.29 9.89
C LEU A 7 -9.59 7.25 9.96
N PRO A 8 -9.52 6.41 11.01
CA PRO A 8 -8.52 5.35 11.10
C PRO A 8 -8.51 4.48 9.85
N HIS A 9 -7.31 4.09 9.41
CA HIS A 9 -7.08 3.24 8.24
C HIS A 9 -7.56 3.81 6.90
N ARG A 10 -7.80 5.12 6.80
CA ARG A 10 -8.14 5.83 5.56
C ARG A 10 -7.18 6.98 5.34
N MET A 11 -6.18 6.75 4.49
CA MET A 11 -5.08 7.71 4.26
C MET A 11 -4.53 8.31 5.58
N GLU A 12 -4.45 7.48 6.61
CA GLU A 12 -4.03 7.86 7.96
C GLU A 12 -2.50 7.98 7.98
N MET A 13 -1.99 9.20 8.12
CA MET A 13 -0.55 9.40 8.28
C MET A 13 -0.09 8.83 9.62
N VAL A 14 0.81 7.85 9.58
CA VAL A 14 1.26 7.12 10.77
C VAL A 14 2.50 7.77 11.36
N ARG A 15 3.54 7.96 10.53
CA ARG A 15 4.85 8.47 10.95
C ARG A 15 5.66 8.91 9.74
N THR A 16 6.52 9.89 9.93
CA THR A 16 7.65 10.14 9.03
C THR A 16 8.92 9.61 9.68
N TRP A 17 9.64 8.75 8.98
CA TRP A 17 10.90 8.15 9.43
C TRP A 17 11.91 8.20 8.29
N ASN A 18 13.12 8.71 8.57
CA ASN A 18 14.17 8.89 7.57
C ASN A 18 13.69 9.58 6.29
N GLU A 19 12.95 10.70 6.47
CA GLU A 19 12.35 11.51 5.39
C GLU A 19 11.27 10.81 4.54
N VAL A 20 10.89 9.57 4.88
CA VAL A 20 9.81 8.82 4.22
C VAL A 20 8.55 8.88 5.07
N THR A 21 7.41 9.20 4.44
CA THR A 21 6.11 9.28 5.12
C THR A 21 5.33 7.98 4.97
N PHE A 22 4.96 7.35 6.08
CA PHE A 22 4.19 6.12 6.11
C PHE A 22 2.71 6.41 6.32
N VAL A 23 1.87 5.85 5.45
CA VAL A 23 0.42 6.10 5.44
C VAL A 23 -0.35 4.78 5.45
N ASN A 24 -1.30 4.68 6.39
CA ASN A 24 -2.20 3.55 6.53
C ASN A 24 -3.52 3.81 5.80
N ASP A 25 -3.72 3.10 4.69
CA ASP A 25 -4.97 3.04 3.94
C ASP A 25 -5.49 1.59 3.86
N SER A 26 -5.33 0.80 4.93
CA SER A 26 -5.70 -0.62 4.94
C SER A 26 -7.18 -0.89 4.61
N LYS A 27 -8.05 0.12 4.77
CA LYS A 27 -9.47 0.07 4.39
C LYS A 27 -9.69 0.18 2.87
N GLY A 28 -8.66 0.53 2.10
CA GLY A 28 -8.63 0.53 0.64
C GLY A 28 -8.60 -0.88 0.04
N THR A 29 -9.66 -1.66 0.26
CA THR A 29 -9.75 -3.08 -0.14
C THR A 29 -10.36 -3.26 -1.54
N ASN A 30 -10.24 -2.27 -2.43
CA ASN A 30 -10.74 -2.34 -3.80
C ASN A 30 -9.88 -1.46 -4.73
N PRO A 31 -9.90 -1.70 -6.05
CA PRO A 31 -9.08 -0.96 -7.01
C PRO A 31 -9.27 0.56 -6.97
N LEU A 32 -10.52 1.03 -6.86
CA LEU A 32 -10.82 2.47 -6.86
C LEU A 32 -10.23 3.18 -5.63
N ALA A 33 -10.25 2.54 -4.47
CA ALA A 33 -9.64 3.11 -3.27
C ALA A 33 -8.12 3.22 -3.42
N THR A 34 -7.47 2.18 -3.95
CA THR A 34 -6.04 2.18 -4.21
C THR A 34 -5.63 3.19 -5.28
N GLU A 35 -6.40 3.31 -6.37
CA GLU A 35 -6.22 4.37 -7.37
C GLU A 35 -6.26 5.76 -6.72
N ASN A 36 -7.26 6.02 -5.88
CA ASN A 36 -7.42 7.30 -5.19
C ASN A 36 -6.24 7.60 -4.28
N ALA A 37 -5.76 6.61 -3.52
CA ALA A 37 -4.60 6.76 -2.65
C ALA A 37 -3.35 7.18 -3.46
N ILE A 38 -3.11 6.55 -4.61
CA ILE A 38 -1.98 6.89 -5.49
C ILE A 38 -2.13 8.29 -6.07
N ARG A 39 -3.27 8.59 -6.68
CA ARG A 39 -3.48 9.86 -7.42
C ARG A 39 -3.53 11.09 -6.52
N GLN A 40 -4.02 10.95 -5.29
CA GLN A 40 -4.13 12.06 -4.35
C GLN A 40 -2.84 12.26 -3.53
N SER A 41 -1.85 11.38 -3.69
CA SER A 41 -0.58 11.51 -2.99
C SER A 41 0.23 12.70 -3.55
N PRO A 42 0.72 13.60 -2.70
CA PRO A 42 1.44 14.80 -3.14
C PRO A 42 2.89 14.52 -3.57
N ARG A 43 3.36 13.28 -3.40
CA ARG A 43 4.75 12.83 -3.61
C ARG A 43 4.73 11.44 -4.27
N PRO A 44 5.85 10.98 -4.87
CA PRO A 44 5.95 9.62 -5.41
C PRO A 44 5.67 8.57 -4.33
N VAL A 45 5.06 7.45 -4.73
CA VAL A 45 4.53 6.43 -3.82
C VAL A 45 5.24 5.10 -4.02
N VAL A 46 5.73 4.51 -2.94
CA VAL A 46 5.95 3.06 -2.84
C VAL A 46 4.69 2.43 -2.25
N LEU A 47 4.00 1.63 -3.05
CA LEU A 47 2.73 1.02 -2.67
C LEU A 47 2.97 -0.37 -2.09
N ILE A 48 2.38 -0.67 -0.92
CA ILE A 48 2.24 -2.03 -0.41
C ILE A 48 0.81 -2.50 -0.74
N ALA A 49 0.69 -3.51 -1.60
CA ALA A 49 -0.60 -4.00 -2.08
C ALA A 49 -0.73 -5.53 -2.10
N GLY A 50 -1.97 -6.01 -2.11
CA GLY A 50 -2.33 -7.41 -2.25
C GLY A 50 -3.37 -7.91 -1.24
N GLY A 51 -3.48 -9.22 -1.14
CA GLY A 51 -4.61 -9.92 -0.49
C GLY A 51 -5.51 -10.63 -1.51
N ILE A 52 -6.81 -10.70 -1.23
CA ILE A 52 -7.81 -11.37 -2.07
C ILE A 52 -8.63 -10.34 -2.84
N THR A 53 -8.46 -10.28 -4.17
CA THR A 53 -9.13 -9.35 -5.10
C THR A 53 -10.55 -9.78 -5.44
N LYS A 54 -10.90 -11.07 -5.23
CA LYS A 54 -12.23 -11.65 -5.53
C LYS A 54 -12.61 -11.57 -7.01
N GLY A 55 -11.63 -11.60 -7.92
CA GLY A 55 -11.86 -11.61 -9.37
C GLY A 55 -12.41 -10.28 -9.91
N VAL A 56 -12.24 -9.18 -9.18
CA VAL A 56 -12.56 -7.83 -9.70
C VAL A 56 -11.60 -7.46 -10.82
N ASP A 57 -12.07 -6.62 -11.74
CA ASP A 57 -11.21 -6.07 -12.79
C ASP A 57 -10.17 -5.11 -12.20
N LEU A 58 -8.90 -5.40 -12.46
CA LEU A 58 -7.75 -4.60 -12.03
C LEU A 58 -7.20 -3.71 -13.16
N SER A 59 -7.75 -3.80 -14.38
CA SER A 59 -7.34 -2.97 -15.51
C SER A 59 -7.31 -1.45 -15.22
N PRO A 60 -8.21 -0.87 -14.38
CA PRO A 60 -8.16 0.56 -14.05
C PRO A 60 -6.89 0.98 -13.30
N LEU A 61 -6.15 0.05 -12.69
CA LEU A 61 -4.92 0.34 -11.94
C LEU A 61 -3.69 0.50 -12.83
N VAL A 62 -3.74 0.15 -14.11
CA VAL A 62 -2.59 0.26 -15.02
C VAL A 62 -2.08 1.71 -15.13
N GLU A 63 -2.96 2.68 -15.33
CA GLU A 63 -2.55 4.10 -15.41
C GLU A 63 -2.05 4.66 -14.06
N PRO A 64 -2.74 4.46 -12.93
CA PRO A 64 -2.22 4.84 -11.61
C PRO A 64 -0.86 4.22 -11.29
N PHE A 65 -0.60 2.96 -11.66
CA PHE A 65 0.63 2.27 -11.30
C PHE A 65 1.87 2.87 -11.99
N LYS A 66 1.71 3.60 -13.10
CA LYS A 66 2.80 4.36 -13.75
C LYS A 66 3.36 5.49 -12.88
N LEU A 67 2.60 5.95 -11.88
CA LEU A 67 2.99 7.03 -10.97
C LEU A 67 3.81 6.51 -9.77
N LEU A 68 3.89 5.19 -9.59
CA LEU A 68 4.57 4.59 -8.45
C LEU A 68 6.09 4.67 -8.58
N ARG A 69 6.75 4.95 -7.45
CA ARG A 69 8.17 4.68 -7.24
C ARG A 69 8.44 3.17 -7.28
N GLY A 70 7.56 2.40 -6.67
CA GLY A 70 7.67 0.95 -6.57
C GLY A 70 6.40 0.30 -6.02
N LEU A 71 6.32 -1.02 -6.18
CA LEU A 71 5.21 -1.85 -5.77
C LEU A 71 5.74 -3.04 -4.98
N VAL A 72 5.27 -3.19 -3.75
CA VAL A 72 5.58 -4.32 -2.88
C VAL A 72 4.31 -5.13 -2.69
N LEU A 73 4.36 -6.39 -3.09
CA LEU A 73 3.23 -7.29 -3.18
C LEU A 73 3.23 -8.29 -2.03
N ILE A 74 2.07 -8.49 -1.43
CA ILE A 74 1.82 -9.48 -0.37
C ILE A 74 0.54 -10.25 -0.65
N GLY A 75 0.42 -11.44 -0.06
CA GLY A 75 -0.85 -12.19 -0.05
C GLY A 75 -1.18 -12.92 -1.36
N GLN A 76 -2.36 -13.52 -1.38
CA GLN A 76 -2.75 -14.56 -2.32
C GLN A 76 -2.76 -14.12 -3.78
N ASP A 77 -3.39 -12.97 -4.08
CA ASP A 77 -3.56 -12.49 -5.45
C ASP A 77 -2.46 -11.52 -5.87
N ALA A 78 -1.32 -11.50 -5.17
CA ALA A 78 -0.13 -10.72 -5.53
C ALA A 78 0.27 -10.88 -7.01
N PRO A 79 0.28 -12.09 -7.61
CA PRO A 79 0.62 -12.25 -9.03
C PRO A 79 -0.31 -11.50 -10.00
N LEU A 80 -1.57 -11.25 -9.62
CA LEU A 80 -2.50 -10.48 -10.47
C LEU A 80 -2.12 -9.00 -10.50
N LEU A 81 -1.75 -8.44 -9.34
CA LEU A 81 -1.26 -7.05 -9.25
C LEU A 81 0.13 -6.88 -9.86
N GLU A 82 0.97 -7.91 -9.80
CA GLU A 82 2.24 -7.93 -10.53
C GLU A 82 2.01 -7.77 -12.04
N ALA A 83 1.08 -8.52 -12.62
CA ALA A 83 0.76 -8.41 -14.05
C ALA A 83 0.31 -6.99 -14.43
N VAL A 84 -0.48 -6.34 -13.57
CA VAL A 84 -0.88 -4.92 -13.75
C VAL A 84 0.35 -4.00 -13.70
N GLY A 85 1.24 -4.20 -12.72
CA GLY A 85 2.49 -3.43 -12.60
C GLY A 85 3.40 -3.60 -13.82
N GLN A 86 3.55 -4.83 -14.32
CA GLN A 86 4.30 -5.13 -15.53
C GLN A 86 3.68 -4.46 -16.76
N GLN A 87 2.35 -4.51 -16.90
CA GLN A 87 1.63 -3.83 -17.98
C GLN A 87 1.78 -2.30 -17.90
N ALA A 88 1.86 -1.74 -16.69
CA ALA A 88 2.13 -0.33 -16.47
C ALA A 88 3.59 0.06 -16.77
N GLY A 89 4.48 -0.92 -17.02
CA GLY A 89 5.91 -0.67 -17.24
C GLY A 89 6.68 -0.38 -15.95
N LEU A 90 6.14 -0.75 -14.78
CA LEU A 90 6.80 -0.53 -13.50
C LEU A 90 7.99 -1.50 -13.35
N SER A 91 9.19 -0.95 -13.16
CA SER A 91 10.42 -1.74 -13.04
C SER A 91 10.72 -2.22 -11.61
N ALA A 92 10.20 -1.51 -10.61
CA ALA A 92 10.42 -1.79 -9.19
C ALA A 92 9.22 -2.53 -8.59
N ILE A 93 9.14 -3.85 -8.84
CA ILE A 93 8.15 -4.74 -8.23
C ILE A 93 8.88 -5.73 -7.30
N ARG A 94 8.37 -5.93 -6.09
CA ARG A 94 8.90 -6.87 -5.09
C ARG A 94 7.76 -7.71 -4.51
N HIS A 95 8.08 -8.93 -4.10
CA HIS A 95 7.18 -9.78 -3.31
C HIS A 95 7.72 -9.91 -1.89
N ALA A 96 6.84 -9.90 -0.91
CA ALA A 96 7.19 -10.06 0.49
C ALA A 96 6.28 -11.11 1.17
N PRO A 97 6.85 -11.98 2.04
CA PRO A 97 6.08 -13.04 2.70
C PRO A 97 5.26 -12.55 3.91
N SER A 98 5.47 -11.31 4.36
CA SER A 98 4.79 -10.74 5.52
C SER A 98 4.70 -9.22 5.40
N LEU A 99 3.83 -8.60 6.20
CA LEU A 99 3.71 -7.13 6.25
C LEU A 99 5.01 -6.46 6.71
N GLU A 100 5.71 -7.07 7.67
CA GLU A 100 6.98 -6.56 8.17
C GLU A 100 8.07 -6.61 7.09
N ALA A 101 8.15 -7.73 6.35
CA ALA A 101 9.05 -7.83 5.20
C ALA A 101 8.67 -6.83 4.10
N ALA A 102 7.38 -6.60 3.87
CA ALA A 102 6.90 -5.64 2.89
C ALA A 102 7.30 -4.19 3.24
N ILE A 103 7.21 -3.81 4.52
CA ILE A 103 7.66 -2.50 4.99
C ILE A 103 9.17 -2.34 4.79
N ARG A 104 9.96 -3.39 5.07
CA ARG A 104 11.42 -3.38 4.82
C ARG A 104 11.75 -3.19 3.34
N GLU A 105 11.12 -3.97 2.45
CA GLU A 105 11.28 -3.80 0.99
C GLU A 105 10.86 -2.39 0.55
N ALA A 106 9.75 -1.88 1.08
CA ALA A 106 9.27 -0.54 0.74
C ALA A 106 10.27 0.55 1.14
N ILE A 107 10.92 0.42 2.30
CA ILE A 107 12.00 1.31 2.74
C ILE A 107 13.17 1.28 1.74
N THR A 108 13.55 0.11 1.20
CA THR A 108 14.66 0.02 0.24
C THR A 108 14.35 0.66 -1.12
N LEU A 109 13.07 0.74 -1.49
CA LEU A 109 12.62 1.37 -2.75
C LEU A 109 12.34 2.87 -2.60
N ALA A 110 12.06 3.34 -1.39
CA ALA A 110 11.70 4.72 -1.13
C ALA A 110 12.92 5.65 -1.16
N HIS A 111 12.74 6.84 -1.73
CA HIS A 111 13.70 7.93 -1.62
C HIS A 111 13.26 8.94 -0.55
N PRO A 112 14.13 9.84 -0.07
CA PRO A 112 13.71 10.96 0.77
C PRO A 112 12.53 11.72 0.16
N ASP A 113 11.59 12.13 1.01
CA ASP A 113 10.29 12.73 0.70
C ASP A 113 9.24 11.82 0.01
N ASP A 114 9.56 10.58 -0.35
CA ASP A 114 8.57 9.65 -0.90
C ASP A 114 7.57 9.20 0.19
N TRP A 115 6.45 8.66 -0.27
CA TRP A 115 5.41 8.09 0.59
C TRP A 115 5.39 6.57 0.48
N VAL A 116 5.34 5.87 1.62
CA VAL A 116 5.03 4.43 1.69
C VAL A 116 3.59 4.28 2.11
N ILE A 117 2.74 3.74 1.23
CA ILE A 117 1.29 3.64 1.47
C ILE A 117 0.88 2.18 1.50
N LEU A 118 0.24 1.75 2.58
CA LEU A 118 -0.50 0.49 2.60
C LEU A 118 -1.90 0.75 2.03
N SER A 119 -2.11 0.51 0.74
CA SER A 119 -3.44 0.53 0.11
C SER A 119 -3.64 -0.76 -0.70
N PRO A 120 -4.29 -1.78 -0.11
CA PRO A 120 -4.09 -3.17 -0.49
C PRO A 120 -4.81 -3.63 -1.76
N CYS A 121 -5.84 -2.92 -2.23
CA CYS A 121 -6.70 -3.32 -3.35
C CYS A 121 -7.50 -4.64 -3.14
N GLY A 122 -7.11 -5.48 -2.17
CA GLY A 122 -7.75 -6.75 -1.82
C GLY A 122 -8.17 -6.85 -0.35
N ALA A 123 -9.07 -7.80 -0.10
CA ALA A 123 -9.45 -8.21 1.26
C ALA A 123 -8.26 -8.87 1.97
N SER A 124 -8.23 -8.81 3.30
CA SER A 124 -7.07 -9.20 4.10
C SER A 124 -7.08 -10.66 4.61
N PHE A 125 -8.16 -11.41 4.37
CA PHE A 125 -8.46 -12.68 5.06
C PHE A 125 -7.50 -13.84 4.76
N ASP A 126 -6.60 -13.67 3.80
CA ASP A 126 -5.52 -14.61 3.49
C ASP A 126 -4.34 -14.51 4.45
N MET A 127 -4.12 -13.33 5.06
CA MET A 127 -2.96 -13.06 5.92
C MET A 127 -3.33 -12.46 7.29
N PHE A 128 -4.54 -11.94 7.46
CA PHE A 128 -4.97 -11.16 8.63
C PHE A 128 -6.44 -11.42 8.96
N ASP A 129 -6.85 -11.12 10.20
CA ASP A 129 -8.23 -11.36 10.66
C ASP A 129 -9.24 -10.43 9.96
N HIS A 130 -8.87 -9.18 9.73
CA HIS A 130 -9.66 -8.17 9.02
C HIS A 130 -8.80 -6.95 8.64
N PHE A 131 -9.37 -5.99 7.91
CA PHE A 131 -8.62 -4.81 7.44
C PHE A 131 -8.04 -3.98 8.59
N ALA A 132 -8.76 -3.86 9.72
CA ALA A 132 -8.27 -3.10 10.87
C ALA A 132 -7.06 -3.77 11.52
N ASP A 133 -7.05 -5.11 11.67
CA ASP A 133 -5.89 -5.87 12.17
C ASP A 133 -4.66 -5.64 11.28
N ARG A 134 -4.78 -5.80 9.96
CA ARG A 134 -3.72 -5.45 9.01
C ARG A 134 -3.22 -4.00 9.19
N GLY A 135 -4.14 -3.06 9.37
CA GLY A 135 -3.83 -1.64 9.54
C GLY A 135 -3.21 -1.31 10.90
N ASP A 136 -3.58 -2.01 11.96
CA ASP A 136 -3.02 -1.87 13.30
C ASP A 136 -1.62 -2.49 13.38
N GLN A 137 -1.41 -3.66 12.75
CA GLN A 137 -0.09 -4.25 12.58
C GLN A 137 0.85 -3.33 11.79
N PHE A 138 0.37 -2.72 10.69
CA PHE A 138 1.15 -1.73 9.94
C PHE A 138 1.60 -0.57 10.85
N LYS A 139 0.68 0.01 11.61
CA LYS A 139 1.00 1.10 12.54
C LYS A 139 2.00 0.66 13.61
N ALA A 140 1.81 -0.52 14.19
CA ALA A 140 2.70 -1.05 15.22
C ALA A 140 4.13 -1.26 14.68
N ILE A 141 4.27 -1.85 13.50
CA ILE A 141 5.58 -2.07 12.85
C ILE A 141 6.24 -0.72 12.53
N VAL A 142 5.51 0.21 11.92
CA VAL A 142 6.02 1.55 11.57
C VAL A 142 6.41 2.37 12.82
N ALA A 143 5.67 2.23 13.91
CA ALA A 143 6.01 2.87 15.19
C ALA A 143 7.31 2.33 15.79
N GLY A 144 7.69 1.09 15.45
CA GLY A 144 8.93 0.44 15.89
C GLY A 144 10.16 0.71 15.03
N LEU A 145 10.04 1.44 13.91
CA LEU A 145 11.16 1.83 13.04
C LEU A 145 12.13 2.82 13.70
#